data_AF-A0A0Q9PFP6-F1
#
_entry.id   AF-A0A0Q9PFP6-F1
#
_cell.length_a   1.000
_cell.length_b   1.000
_cell.length_c   1.000
_cell.angle_alpha   90.00
_cell.angle_beta   90.00
_cell.angle_gamma   90.00
#
_symmetry.space_group_name_H-M   'P 1'
#
loop_
_entity.id
_entity.type
_entity.pdbx_description
1 polymer ?
#
loop_
_entity_poly.entity_id
_entity_poly.type
_entity_poly.pdbx_seq_one_letter_code
_entity_poly.pdbx_strand_id
1 'polypeptide(L)'
;MQTRTLLAGITALMALGAGTAGAKDVSIADLLHDLQPINNDLARYAYLTQALPKLSASDRMTAMQLLAWSEDELGLYNEAVRHFPLVPPMLPQLVQPSPAEWKAVDAAEAVAALADKRRIVMVNEAHNDAHTRELTLALLPRLRALGFNYFAAEALGDKDAELQQRGYPVSASGSQYLHEPLYGEIIRTALKLGFVVVPYDSSAHGTEEREADQARNLYQRVFAKDPSARLFVHAGFAHIDKAKGRLGKVEPLAMRLRELTGFEPLSIDQTQFRDVNSGNELDAYHQLTTNFQPKLPTVLVNRTSGTPWSAIPGQYDVSVIVPLEASLGDAKQLVPAWQTFGMIGISVQAPAGPPLRPGWLPLGGQRHALPIDSATLCAKTLPCVVEAHYASEPDKAIAADRYTFVQPGNVALYLFPGPYRLRAWDAQGNTLAAQTVEVPQ
;
A
#
# COMPACT_ATOMS: atom_id res chain seq x y z
N MET A 1 -74.73 -42.76 -2.60
CA MET A 1 -74.65 -43.86 -1.60
C MET A 1 -73.40 -44.68 -1.90
N GLN A 2 -72.73 -45.26 -0.89
CA GLN A 2 -71.73 -46.35 -0.95
C GLN A 2 -70.44 -46.05 -1.78
N THR A 3 -69.23 -45.92 -1.17
CA THR A 3 -68.27 -46.98 -0.74
C THR A 3 -67.81 -47.91 -1.89
N ARG A 4 -66.55 -48.32 -2.09
CA ARG A 4 -65.34 -48.53 -1.22
C ARG A 4 -64.10 -48.70 -2.17
N THR A 5 -62.79 -48.78 -1.87
CA THR A 5 -61.92 -48.89 -0.65
C THR A 5 -60.53 -48.26 -0.96
N LEU A 6 -59.55 -48.33 -0.03
CA LEU A 6 -58.12 -47.99 -0.23
C LEU A 6 -57.37 -48.99 -1.14
N LEU A 7 -56.22 -48.57 -1.71
CA LEU A 7 -54.90 -49.11 -1.32
C LEU A 7 -53.74 -48.18 -1.70
N ALA A 8 -52.59 -48.31 -1.03
CA ALA A 8 -51.38 -47.53 -1.29
C ALA A 8 -50.35 -48.34 -2.09
N GLY A 9 -49.53 -47.65 -2.91
CA GLY A 9 -48.40 -48.23 -3.63
C GLY A 9 -47.17 -47.35 -3.50
N ILE A 10 -46.20 -47.77 -2.68
CA ILE A 10 -44.91 -47.08 -2.54
C ILE A 10 -44.00 -47.54 -3.68
N THR A 11 -43.82 -46.70 -4.70
CA THR A 11 -42.82 -46.92 -5.74
C THR A 11 -41.52 -46.25 -5.33
N ALA A 12 -40.53 -47.04 -4.91
CA ALA A 12 -39.21 -46.53 -4.55
C ALA A 12 -38.45 -46.08 -5.81
N LEU A 13 -38.43 -44.77 -6.07
CA LEU A 13 -37.58 -44.20 -7.10
C LEU A 13 -36.15 -44.12 -6.56
N MET A 14 -35.25 -44.95 -7.08
CA MET A 14 -33.83 -44.83 -6.78
C MET A 14 -33.31 -43.50 -7.34
N ALA A 15 -33.09 -42.53 -6.47
CA ALA A 15 -32.37 -41.32 -6.83
C ALA A 15 -30.92 -41.73 -7.17
N LEU A 16 -30.61 -41.77 -8.47
CA LEU A 16 -29.24 -41.87 -8.96
C LEU A 16 -28.49 -40.63 -8.47
N GLY A 17 -27.76 -40.81 -7.37
CA GLY A 17 -26.86 -39.80 -6.82
C GLY A 17 -25.71 -39.56 -7.80
N ALA A 18 -25.94 -38.70 -8.79
CA ALA A 18 -24.91 -38.11 -9.61
C ALA A 18 -24.05 -37.24 -8.69
N GLY A 19 -23.04 -37.86 -8.07
CA GLY A 19 -22.09 -37.19 -7.20
C GLY A 19 -21.38 -36.13 -8.02
N THR A 20 -21.75 -34.87 -7.82
CA THR A 20 -20.99 -33.73 -8.28
C THR A 20 -19.64 -33.81 -7.58
N ALA A 21 -18.63 -34.31 -8.28
CA ALA A 21 -17.26 -34.24 -7.82
C ALA A 21 -16.94 -32.76 -7.61
N GLY A 22 -16.87 -32.35 -6.34
CA GLY A 22 -16.53 -30.98 -5.98
C GLY A 22 -15.22 -30.61 -6.66
N ALA A 23 -15.17 -29.43 -7.27
CA ALA A 23 -13.89 -28.86 -7.63
C ALA A 23 -13.03 -28.84 -6.36
N LYS A 24 -11.78 -29.32 -6.44
CA LYS A 24 -10.90 -29.32 -5.27
C LYS A 24 -10.77 -27.88 -4.76
N ASP A 25 -11.22 -27.65 -3.53
CA ASP A 25 -10.91 -26.41 -2.83
C ASP A 25 -9.38 -26.26 -2.79
N VAL A 26 -8.88 -25.09 -3.19
CA VAL A 26 -7.46 -24.77 -3.11
C VAL A 26 -7.19 -24.30 -1.68
N SER A 27 -6.14 -24.81 -1.02
CA SER A 27 -5.76 -24.28 0.29
C SER A 27 -4.87 -23.04 0.14
N ILE A 28 -4.82 -22.19 1.17
CA ILE A 28 -3.88 -21.07 1.19
C ILE A 28 -2.42 -21.52 1.08
N ALA A 29 -2.09 -22.74 1.52
CA ALA A 29 -0.74 -23.31 1.40
C ALA A 29 -0.40 -23.68 -0.06
N ASP A 30 -1.34 -24.27 -0.81
CA ASP A 30 -1.17 -24.54 -2.24
C ASP A 30 -1.03 -23.23 -3.02
N LEU A 31 -1.88 -22.24 -2.73
CA LEU A 31 -1.84 -20.90 -3.33
C LEU A 31 -0.48 -20.21 -3.10
N LEU A 32 0.01 -20.24 -1.86
CA LEU A 32 1.31 -19.64 -1.52
C LEU A 32 2.48 -20.38 -2.16
N HIS A 33 2.37 -21.69 -2.40
CA HIS A 33 3.38 -22.47 -3.12
C HIS A 33 3.40 -22.15 -4.62
N ASP A 34 2.23 -22.19 -5.27
CA ASP A 34 2.03 -21.87 -6.69
C ASP A 34 2.49 -20.44 -7.04
N LEU A 35 2.40 -19.49 -6.10
CA LEU A 35 2.88 -18.12 -6.28
C LEU A 35 4.41 -18.00 -6.34
N GLN A 36 5.18 -18.88 -5.68
CA GLN A 36 6.65 -18.75 -5.60
C GLN A 36 7.38 -18.66 -6.94
N PRO A 37 7.04 -19.44 -8.00
CA PRO A 37 7.63 -19.28 -9.32
C PRO A 37 7.13 -18.06 -10.12
N ILE A 38 6.07 -17.36 -9.68
CA ILE A 38 5.40 -16.31 -10.46
C ILE A 38 6.07 -14.94 -10.22
N ASN A 39 7.20 -14.74 -10.91
CA ASN A 39 8.04 -13.54 -10.83
C ASN A 39 7.53 -12.35 -11.69
N ASN A 40 6.29 -12.41 -12.21
CA ASN A 40 5.68 -11.38 -13.05
C ASN A 40 4.39 -10.89 -12.38
N ASP A 41 4.27 -9.58 -12.17
CA ASP A 41 3.16 -8.96 -11.43
C ASP A 41 1.79 -9.22 -12.07
N LEU A 42 1.69 -9.12 -13.40
CA LEU A 42 0.44 -9.36 -14.11
C LEU A 42 0.06 -10.84 -14.13
N ALA A 43 1.05 -11.74 -14.19
CA ALA A 43 0.82 -13.17 -14.05
C ALA A 43 0.34 -13.53 -12.63
N ARG A 44 0.92 -12.89 -11.60
CA ARG A 44 0.54 -13.04 -10.18
C ARG A 44 -0.88 -12.53 -9.92
N TYR A 45 -1.21 -11.34 -10.41
CA TYR A 45 -2.57 -10.80 -10.44
C TYR A 45 -3.56 -11.76 -11.13
N ALA A 46 -3.23 -12.23 -12.34
CA ALA A 46 -4.08 -13.12 -13.10
C ALA A 46 -4.28 -14.48 -12.40
N TYR A 47 -3.27 -15.00 -11.71
CA TYR A 47 -3.37 -16.22 -10.90
C TYR A 47 -4.27 -15.98 -9.67
N LEU A 48 -4.04 -14.91 -8.89
CA LEU A 48 -4.81 -14.59 -7.69
C LEU A 48 -6.31 -14.41 -7.99
N THR A 49 -6.64 -13.65 -9.03
CA THR A 49 -8.02 -13.46 -9.52
C THR A 49 -8.68 -14.79 -9.95
N GLN A 50 -7.91 -15.73 -10.50
CA GLN A 50 -8.39 -17.08 -10.84
C GLN A 50 -8.43 -18.06 -9.66
N ALA A 51 -7.68 -17.80 -8.59
CA ALA A 51 -7.63 -18.65 -7.40
C ALA A 51 -8.75 -18.29 -6.40
N LEU A 52 -8.99 -16.99 -6.16
CA LEU A 52 -9.95 -16.46 -5.19
C LEU A 52 -11.33 -17.15 -5.14
N PRO A 53 -12.01 -17.46 -6.27
CA PRO A 53 -13.31 -18.14 -6.25
C PRO A 53 -13.26 -19.58 -5.73
N LYS A 54 -12.08 -20.22 -5.76
CA LYS A 54 -11.82 -21.64 -5.40
C LYS A 54 -11.33 -21.81 -3.95
N LEU A 55 -11.22 -20.72 -3.20
CA LEU A 55 -10.77 -20.70 -1.81
C LEU A 55 -11.96 -20.75 -0.84
N SER A 56 -11.72 -21.35 0.32
CA SER A 56 -12.59 -21.25 1.49
C SER A 56 -12.79 -19.78 1.91
N ALA A 57 -13.80 -19.48 2.74
CA ALA A 57 -14.04 -18.12 3.22
C ALA A 57 -12.91 -17.59 4.14
N SER A 58 -12.14 -18.46 4.81
CA SER A 58 -10.98 -18.06 5.62
C SER A 58 -9.78 -17.70 4.74
N ASP A 59 -9.45 -18.59 3.81
CA ASP A 59 -8.22 -18.55 3.01
C ASP A 59 -8.27 -17.40 1.98
N ARG A 60 -9.49 -17.09 1.52
CA ARG A 60 -9.85 -15.93 0.69
C ARG A 60 -9.45 -14.59 1.31
N MET A 61 -9.39 -14.47 2.64
CA MET A 61 -8.91 -13.26 3.31
C MET A 61 -7.47 -12.93 2.93
N THR A 62 -6.57 -13.91 3.09
CA THR A 62 -5.15 -13.76 2.76
C THR A 62 -4.93 -13.59 1.25
N ALA A 63 -5.72 -14.28 0.42
CA ALA A 63 -5.63 -14.11 -1.03
C ALA A 63 -6.12 -12.75 -1.54
N MET A 64 -7.13 -12.13 -0.90
CA MET A 64 -7.51 -10.73 -1.20
C MET A 64 -6.39 -9.76 -0.82
N GLN A 65 -5.74 -9.96 0.32
CA GLN A 65 -4.62 -9.14 0.75
C GLN A 65 -3.46 -9.19 -0.28
N LEU A 66 -3.11 -10.40 -0.74
CA LEU A 66 -2.12 -10.61 -1.79
C LEU A 66 -2.54 -10.00 -3.13
N LEU A 67 -3.84 -10.06 -3.49
CA LEU A 67 -4.36 -9.43 -4.70
C LEU A 67 -4.23 -7.90 -4.62
N ALA A 68 -4.65 -7.29 -3.51
CA ALA A 68 -4.61 -5.84 -3.35
C ALA A 68 -3.17 -5.28 -3.36
N TRP A 69 -2.20 -6.00 -2.81
CA TRP A 69 -0.78 -5.65 -2.99
C TRP A 69 -0.37 -5.73 -4.46
N SER A 70 -0.73 -6.83 -5.15
CA SER A 70 -0.46 -6.98 -6.58
C SER A 70 -1.21 -5.95 -7.46
N GLU A 71 -2.29 -5.34 -6.97
CA GLU A 71 -3.04 -4.27 -7.64
C GLU A 71 -2.39 -2.90 -7.41
N ASP A 72 -2.00 -2.57 -6.18
CA ASP A 72 -1.22 -1.37 -5.82
C ASP A 72 0.08 -1.30 -6.64
N GLU A 73 0.82 -2.41 -6.65
CA GLU A 73 2.04 -2.59 -7.43
C GLU A 73 1.80 -2.44 -8.96
N LEU A 74 0.64 -2.85 -9.47
CA LEU A 74 0.26 -2.74 -10.90
C LEU A 74 -0.36 -1.39 -11.30
N GLY A 75 -0.45 -0.43 -10.36
CA GLY A 75 -1.08 0.88 -10.58
C GLY A 75 -2.61 0.86 -10.59
N LEU A 76 -3.22 -0.21 -10.10
CA LEU A 76 -4.65 -0.39 -9.88
C LEU A 76 -5.03 0.04 -8.45
N TYR A 77 -4.56 1.23 -8.05
CA TYR A 77 -4.63 1.73 -6.67
C TYR A 77 -6.06 1.79 -6.10
N ASN A 78 -7.03 2.17 -6.93
CA ASN A 78 -8.42 2.27 -6.51
C ASN A 78 -9.06 0.89 -6.35
N GLU A 79 -8.64 -0.08 -7.16
CA GLU A 79 -9.05 -1.47 -7.06
C GLU A 79 -8.44 -2.12 -5.81
N ALA A 80 -7.15 -1.89 -5.53
CA ALA A 80 -6.45 -2.38 -4.34
C ALA A 80 -7.15 -1.97 -3.03
N VAL A 81 -7.52 -0.69 -2.89
CA VAL A 81 -8.26 -0.19 -1.72
C VAL A 81 -9.69 -0.75 -1.67
N ARG A 82 -10.38 -0.92 -2.82
CA ARG A 82 -11.75 -1.44 -2.90
C ARG A 82 -11.87 -2.95 -2.67
N HIS A 83 -10.90 -3.75 -3.10
CA HIS A 83 -10.89 -5.20 -2.95
C HIS A 83 -10.43 -5.65 -1.57
N PHE A 84 -9.47 -4.94 -0.96
CA PHE A 84 -9.05 -5.20 0.41
C PHE A 84 -9.05 -3.92 1.27
N PRO A 85 -10.26 -3.41 1.60
CA PRO A 85 -10.40 -2.25 2.48
C PRO A 85 -9.98 -2.62 3.90
N LEU A 86 -8.69 -2.45 4.20
CA LEU A 86 -8.12 -2.54 5.54
C LEU A 86 -8.58 -1.34 6.37
N VAL A 87 -9.85 -1.40 6.80
CA VAL A 87 -10.50 -0.36 7.58
C VAL A 87 -9.76 -0.19 8.91
N PRO A 88 -9.32 1.03 9.26
CA PRO A 88 -8.66 1.31 10.52
C PRO A 88 -9.52 0.87 11.72
N PRO A 89 -8.91 0.40 12.83
CA PRO A 89 -9.66 0.07 14.03
C PRO A 89 -10.39 1.31 14.55
N MET A 90 -11.64 1.14 14.97
CA MET A 90 -12.35 2.20 15.70
C MET A 90 -11.60 2.55 16.98
N LEU A 91 -11.57 3.84 17.32
CA LEU A 91 -10.90 4.37 18.50
C LEU A 91 -11.95 4.93 19.49
N PRO A 92 -12.48 4.14 20.44
CA PRO A 92 -13.63 4.53 21.25
C PRO A 92 -13.37 5.66 22.25
N GLN A 93 -12.10 5.99 22.50
CA GLN A 93 -11.64 7.04 23.40
C GLN A 93 -11.07 8.26 22.64
N LEU A 94 -11.32 8.35 21.33
CA LEU A 94 -10.82 9.43 20.48
C LEU A 94 -11.55 10.75 20.77
N VAL A 95 -10.85 11.69 21.38
CA VAL A 95 -11.32 13.09 21.46
C VAL A 95 -11.07 13.75 20.11
N GLN A 96 -12.15 14.04 19.37
CA GLN A 96 -12.06 14.62 18.04
C GLN A 96 -11.51 16.06 18.06
N PRO A 97 -10.44 16.36 17.29
CA PRO A 97 -9.92 17.71 17.10
C PRO A 97 -10.94 18.69 16.51
N SER A 98 -11.16 19.82 17.20
CA SER A 98 -11.96 20.93 16.67
C SER A 98 -11.11 21.92 15.85
N PRO A 99 -11.63 22.51 14.76
CA PRO A 99 -10.95 23.61 14.06
C PRO A 99 -10.73 24.86 14.91
N ALA A 100 -11.45 25.00 16.04
CA ALA A 100 -11.30 26.11 16.98
C ALA A 100 -10.02 25.99 17.83
N GLU A 101 -9.63 24.77 18.20
CA GLU A 101 -8.45 24.49 19.04
C GLU A 101 -7.23 24.04 18.23
N TRP A 102 -7.46 23.45 17.06
CA TRP A 102 -6.42 22.87 16.21
C TRP A 102 -6.35 23.58 14.85
N LYS A 103 -5.14 23.66 14.29
CA LYS A 103 -4.88 24.09 12.91
C LYS A 103 -4.35 22.92 12.10
N ALA A 104 -4.83 22.78 10.85
CA ALA A 104 -4.19 21.95 9.85
C ALA A 104 -2.86 22.58 9.41
N VAL A 105 -1.83 21.76 9.22
CA VAL A 105 -0.54 22.12 8.64
C VAL A 105 -0.02 20.98 7.75
N ASP A 106 0.86 21.32 6.81
CA ASP A 106 1.61 20.34 6.01
C ASP A 106 2.33 19.34 6.94
N ALA A 107 2.13 18.04 6.71
CA ALA A 107 2.70 16.99 7.54
C ALA A 107 4.23 16.90 7.41
N ALA A 108 4.80 17.14 6.24
CA ALA A 108 6.23 17.06 6.01
C ALA A 108 6.97 18.21 6.71
N GLU A 109 6.41 19.42 6.71
CA GLU A 109 6.90 20.56 7.50
C GLU A 109 6.79 20.29 9.01
N ALA A 110 5.63 19.84 9.49
CA ALA A 110 5.40 19.57 10.91
C ALA A 110 6.33 18.46 11.45
N VAL A 111 6.50 17.38 10.69
CA VAL A 111 7.36 16.26 11.06
C VAL A 111 8.84 16.63 10.95
N ALA A 112 9.26 17.45 9.98
CA ALA A 112 10.63 17.97 9.93
C ALA A 112 10.96 18.83 11.17
N ALA A 113 10.05 19.72 11.60
CA ALA A 113 10.23 20.53 12.80
C ALA A 113 10.33 19.69 14.10
N LEU A 114 9.66 18.54 14.16
CA LEU A 114 9.78 17.57 15.26
C LEU A 114 11.06 16.72 15.17
N ALA A 115 11.48 16.38 13.95
CA ALA A 115 12.62 15.52 13.67
C ALA A 115 13.96 16.13 14.09
N ASP A 116 14.11 17.45 14.11
CA ASP A 116 15.32 18.17 14.54
C ASP A 116 15.87 17.65 15.88
N LYS A 117 14.98 17.36 16.84
CA LYS A 117 15.35 16.90 18.20
C LYS A 117 15.44 15.37 18.35
N ARG A 118 15.40 14.62 17.24
CA ARG A 118 15.30 13.15 17.22
C ARG A 118 16.39 12.52 16.34
N ARG A 119 16.94 11.39 16.78
CA ARG A 119 17.93 10.60 16.00
C ARG A 119 17.27 9.59 15.06
N ILE A 120 16.06 9.14 15.40
CA ILE A 120 15.29 8.18 14.62
C ILE A 120 13.94 8.81 14.29
N VAL A 121 13.56 8.78 13.02
CA VAL A 121 12.22 9.13 12.51
C VAL A 121 11.67 7.89 11.83
N MET A 122 10.43 7.52 12.14
CA MET A 122 9.76 6.34 11.62
C MET A 122 8.37 6.74 11.13
N VAL A 123 8.11 6.57 9.83
CA VAL A 123 6.80 6.79 9.22
C VAL A 123 6.26 5.44 8.74
N ASN A 124 4.97 5.18 8.93
CA ASN A 124 4.36 3.95 8.44
C ASN A 124 3.69 4.12 7.07
N GLU A 125 3.46 3.01 6.38
CA GLU A 125 2.72 2.92 5.12
C GLU A 125 1.71 1.78 5.18
N ALA A 126 0.80 1.75 4.20
CA ALA A 126 -0.12 0.65 3.99
C ALA A 126 0.19 0.01 2.63
N HIS A 127 0.65 -1.25 2.63
CA HIS A 127 1.14 -1.95 1.43
C HIS A 127 0.12 -2.08 0.27
N ASN A 128 -1.16 -1.77 0.49
CA ASN A 128 -2.23 -1.78 -0.52
C ASN A 128 -2.78 -0.37 -0.85
N ASP A 129 -2.08 0.68 -0.43
CA ASP A 129 -2.52 2.07 -0.48
C ASP A 129 -1.31 3.02 -0.58
N ALA A 130 -0.76 3.12 -1.79
CA ALA A 130 0.36 3.99 -2.14
C ALA A 130 0.13 5.49 -1.90
N HIS A 131 -1.10 5.94 -1.59
CA HIS A 131 -1.36 7.33 -1.13
C HIS A 131 -0.51 7.66 0.11
N THR A 132 -0.30 6.67 0.99
CA THR A 132 0.57 6.79 2.16
C THR A 132 2.05 7.03 1.80
N ARG A 133 2.49 6.78 0.56
CA ARG A 133 3.89 6.96 0.16
C ARG A 133 4.25 8.42 -0.15
N GLU A 134 3.27 9.29 -0.44
CA GLU A 134 3.47 10.73 -0.66
C GLU A 134 4.29 11.40 0.45
N LEU A 135 3.92 11.19 1.72
CA LEU A 135 4.57 11.84 2.86
C LEU A 135 6.03 11.39 3.00
N THR A 136 6.32 10.12 2.72
CA THR A 136 7.70 9.60 2.79
C THR A 136 8.58 10.29 1.74
N LEU A 137 8.08 10.42 0.51
CA LEU A 137 8.77 11.12 -0.57
C LEU A 137 8.98 12.60 -0.24
N ALA A 138 7.97 13.28 0.32
CA ALA A 138 8.05 14.68 0.75
C ALA A 138 9.00 14.91 1.96
N LEU A 139 9.20 13.90 2.81
CA LEU A 139 10.09 13.97 3.97
C LEU A 139 11.57 13.82 3.61
N LEU A 140 11.92 13.01 2.61
CA LEU A 140 13.31 12.73 2.22
C LEU A 140 14.21 13.98 2.11
N PRO A 141 13.90 15.02 1.31
CA PRO A 141 14.75 16.20 1.19
C PRO A 141 14.82 17.03 2.48
N ARG A 142 13.73 17.08 3.27
CA ARG A 142 13.66 17.83 4.52
C ARG A 142 14.50 17.19 5.63
N LEU A 143 14.37 15.88 5.80
CA LEU A 143 15.18 15.12 6.74
C LEU A 143 16.66 15.10 6.31
N ARG A 144 16.95 15.02 5.00
CA ARG A 144 18.31 15.14 4.48
C ARG A 144 18.99 16.44 4.92
N ALA A 145 18.27 17.57 4.84
CA ALA A 145 18.75 18.87 5.27
C ALA A 145 18.97 18.99 6.80
N LEU A 146 18.21 18.25 7.60
CA LEU A 146 18.41 18.12 9.05
C LEU A 146 19.54 17.14 9.45
N GLY A 147 20.32 16.68 8.47
CA GLY A 147 21.46 15.79 8.67
C GLY A 147 21.09 14.31 8.84
N PHE A 148 19.87 13.90 8.47
CA PHE A 148 19.58 12.47 8.30
C PHE A 148 20.37 11.96 7.10
N ASN A 149 21.26 10.99 7.37
CA ASN A 149 22.22 10.43 6.42
C ASN A 149 21.91 8.98 6.06
N TYR A 150 21.08 8.30 6.87
CA TYR A 150 20.64 6.93 6.63
C TYR A 150 19.14 6.91 6.36
N PHE A 151 18.73 6.19 5.32
CA PHE A 151 17.34 5.90 5.03
C PHE A 151 17.13 4.39 4.97
N ALA A 152 16.13 3.87 5.66
CA ALA A 152 15.82 2.45 5.68
C ALA A 152 14.37 2.23 5.23
N ALA A 153 14.16 1.26 4.34
CA ALA A 153 12.85 0.94 3.80
C ALA A 153 12.63 -0.57 3.84
N GLU A 154 11.46 -0.99 4.31
CA GLU A 154 11.15 -2.39 4.60
C GLU A 154 11.26 -3.30 3.37
N ALA A 155 10.81 -2.82 2.21
CA ALA A 155 10.75 -3.63 1.00
C ALA A 155 12.12 -3.96 0.38
N LEU A 156 13.23 -3.44 0.92
CA LEU A 156 14.58 -3.67 0.39
C LEU A 156 15.21 -4.96 0.92
N GLY A 157 15.79 -5.75 0.01
CA GLY A 157 16.48 -7.01 0.33
C GLY A 157 18.01 -6.92 0.24
N ASP A 158 18.68 -7.76 1.03
CA ASP A 158 20.15 -7.77 1.21
C ASP A 158 20.99 -8.18 -0.02
N LYS A 159 20.35 -8.49 -1.16
CA LYS A 159 21.01 -9.13 -2.32
C LYS A 159 21.50 -8.15 -3.38
N ASP A 160 21.00 -6.92 -3.40
CA ASP A 160 21.31 -5.93 -4.45
C ASP A 160 22.43 -4.97 -4.01
N ALA A 161 23.66 -5.50 -3.97
CA ALA A 161 24.86 -4.73 -3.62
C ALA A 161 25.17 -3.57 -4.59
N GLU A 162 24.57 -3.56 -5.79
CA GLU A 162 24.72 -2.50 -6.79
C GLU A 162 23.83 -1.27 -6.52
N LEU A 163 22.78 -1.38 -5.70
CA LEU A 163 21.73 -0.36 -5.57
C LEU A 163 22.28 1.07 -5.36
N GLN A 164 23.21 1.24 -4.42
CA GLN A 164 23.85 2.53 -4.11
C GLN A 164 24.64 3.11 -5.29
N GLN A 165 25.29 2.27 -6.10
CA GLN A 165 26.10 2.69 -7.24
C GLN A 165 25.24 2.96 -8.48
N ARG A 166 24.16 2.18 -8.64
CA ARG A 166 23.27 2.22 -9.80
C ARG A 166 22.26 3.37 -9.73
N GLY A 167 21.87 3.79 -8.53
CA GLY A 167 21.02 4.96 -8.30
C GLY A 167 19.51 4.74 -8.42
N TYR A 168 19.07 3.52 -8.79
CA TYR A 168 17.66 3.15 -8.90
C TYR A 168 17.40 1.67 -8.56
N PRO A 169 16.22 1.35 -8.00
CA PRO A 169 15.81 -0.03 -7.73
C PRO A 169 15.44 -0.79 -9.01
N VAL A 170 15.53 -2.11 -8.93
CA VAL A 170 15.10 -3.10 -9.92
C VAL A 170 14.20 -4.13 -9.25
N SER A 171 13.46 -4.95 -9.99
CA SER A 171 12.59 -5.99 -9.41
C SER A 171 13.32 -7.01 -8.52
N ALA A 172 14.65 -7.09 -8.60
CA ALA A 172 15.50 -7.93 -7.75
C ALA A 172 16.06 -7.20 -6.50
N SER A 173 15.70 -5.93 -6.27
CA SER A 173 16.19 -5.12 -5.14
C SER A 173 15.55 -5.48 -3.79
N GLY A 174 14.53 -6.35 -3.75
CA GLY A 174 13.83 -6.69 -2.51
C GLY A 174 12.49 -7.42 -2.73
N SER A 175 11.47 -7.06 -1.95
CA SER A 175 10.11 -7.57 -2.07
C SER A 175 9.31 -6.84 -3.16
N GLN A 176 8.17 -7.42 -3.52
CA GLN A 176 7.30 -6.93 -4.58
C GLN A 176 6.71 -5.55 -4.29
N TYR A 177 6.66 -5.10 -3.02
CA TYR A 177 6.22 -3.73 -2.68
C TYR A 177 7.11 -2.66 -3.35
N LEU A 178 8.37 -2.97 -3.68
CA LEU A 178 9.23 -2.09 -4.49
C LEU A 178 8.73 -1.90 -5.92
N HIS A 179 7.83 -2.74 -6.43
CA HIS A 179 7.34 -2.67 -7.82
C HIS A 179 6.32 -1.55 -8.02
N GLU A 180 5.80 -0.98 -6.95
CA GLU A 180 4.96 0.21 -7.02
C GLU A 180 5.79 1.47 -7.32
N PRO A 181 5.36 2.32 -8.28
CA PRO A 181 6.12 3.50 -8.72
C PRO A 181 6.57 4.49 -7.65
N LEU A 182 5.73 4.89 -6.68
CA LEU A 182 6.14 5.82 -5.62
C LEU A 182 7.13 5.19 -4.65
N TYR A 183 7.01 3.89 -4.33
CA TYR A 183 8.06 3.19 -3.59
C TYR A 183 9.39 3.22 -4.35
N GLY A 184 9.36 2.92 -5.67
CA GLY A 184 10.52 3.04 -6.55
C GLY A 184 11.15 4.45 -6.53
N GLU A 185 10.33 5.50 -6.55
CA GLU A 185 10.77 6.90 -6.52
C GLU A 185 11.28 7.35 -5.14
N ILE A 186 10.74 6.81 -4.04
CA ILE A 186 11.30 6.99 -2.69
C ILE A 186 12.75 6.49 -2.64
N ILE A 187 13.03 5.32 -3.21
CA ILE A 187 14.41 4.78 -3.27
C ILE A 187 15.29 5.66 -4.16
N ARG A 188 14.83 6.05 -5.37
CA ARG A 188 15.59 6.97 -6.26
C ARG A 188 15.89 8.29 -5.60
N THR A 189 14.91 8.91 -4.95
CA THR A 189 15.05 10.20 -4.27
C THR A 189 15.99 10.10 -3.08
N ALA A 190 15.96 9.02 -2.30
CA ALA A 190 16.92 8.78 -1.24
C ALA A 190 18.37 8.64 -1.78
N LEU A 191 18.55 7.87 -2.86
CA LEU A 191 19.85 7.69 -3.53
C LEU A 191 20.38 9.03 -4.10
N LYS A 192 19.54 9.77 -4.83
CA LYS A 192 19.83 11.08 -5.43
C LYS A 192 20.18 12.16 -4.41
N LEU A 193 19.58 12.11 -3.22
CA LEU A 193 19.90 12.98 -2.09
C LEU A 193 21.18 12.55 -1.33
N GLY A 194 21.79 11.42 -1.69
CA GLY A 194 22.98 10.91 -1.01
C GLY A 194 22.71 10.43 0.41
N PHE A 195 21.59 9.72 0.61
CA PHE A 195 21.43 8.84 1.77
C PHE A 195 22.22 7.54 1.57
N VAL A 196 22.71 6.96 2.66
CA VAL A 196 23.03 5.55 2.74
C VAL A 196 21.70 4.81 2.87
N VAL A 197 21.26 4.11 1.82
CA VAL A 197 20.03 3.32 1.88
C VAL A 197 20.33 1.96 2.52
N VAL A 198 19.46 1.54 3.44
CA VAL A 198 19.65 0.40 4.34
C VAL A 198 18.49 -0.57 4.20
N PRO A 199 18.67 -1.76 3.59
CA PRO A 199 17.73 -2.86 3.77
C PRO A 199 17.75 -3.30 5.24
N TYR A 200 16.60 -3.72 5.76
CA TYR A 200 16.50 -4.13 7.17
C TYR A 200 15.52 -5.26 7.48
N ASP A 201 14.68 -5.69 6.53
CA ASP A 201 13.68 -6.72 6.81
C ASP A 201 14.29 -8.09 7.16
N SER A 202 13.51 -8.97 7.79
CA SER A 202 13.87 -10.34 8.11
C SER A 202 12.98 -11.34 7.36
N SER A 203 13.60 -12.46 6.96
CA SER A 203 12.89 -13.63 6.46
C SER A 203 12.23 -14.47 7.56
N ALA A 204 12.27 -14.03 8.82
CA ALA A 204 11.64 -14.69 9.96
C ALA A 204 10.12 -14.83 9.79
N HIS A 205 9.60 -16.03 10.03
CA HIS A 205 8.17 -16.33 9.85
C HIS A 205 7.31 -15.96 11.08
N GLY A 206 7.91 -15.73 12.25
CA GLY A 206 7.22 -15.32 13.47
C GLY A 206 7.35 -13.82 13.72
N THR A 207 6.23 -13.14 14.04
CA THR A 207 6.20 -11.68 14.23
C THR A 207 7.21 -11.18 15.28
N GLU A 208 7.28 -11.81 16.45
CA GLU A 208 8.25 -11.43 17.51
C GLU A 208 9.72 -11.55 17.06
N GLU A 209 10.03 -12.57 16.26
CA GLU A 209 11.37 -12.76 15.70
C GLU A 209 11.67 -11.70 14.64
N ARG A 210 10.69 -11.38 13.77
CA ARG A 210 10.78 -10.34 12.74
C ARG A 210 10.99 -8.95 13.31
N GLU A 211 10.21 -8.49 14.30
CA GLU A 211 10.42 -7.17 14.93
C GLU A 211 11.82 -7.06 15.54
N ALA A 212 12.27 -8.13 16.21
CA ALA A 212 13.56 -8.16 16.88
C ALA A 212 14.73 -8.22 15.89
N ASP A 213 14.60 -8.94 14.77
CA ASP A 213 15.59 -8.95 13.68
C ASP A 213 15.64 -7.63 12.93
N GLN A 214 14.50 -7.04 12.59
CA GLN A 214 14.44 -5.73 11.95
C GLN A 214 15.18 -4.69 12.79
N ALA A 215 15.00 -4.71 14.12
CA ALA A 215 15.70 -3.82 15.04
C ALA A 215 17.20 -4.12 15.12
N ARG A 216 17.59 -5.42 15.18
CA ARG A 216 19.00 -5.85 15.11
C ARG A 216 19.67 -5.39 13.82
N ASN A 217 19.00 -5.53 12.67
CA ASN A 217 19.49 -5.12 11.36
C ASN A 217 19.75 -3.61 11.33
N LEU A 218 18.77 -2.78 11.71
CA LEU A 218 18.95 -1.32 11.78
C LEU A 218 20.09 -0.93 12.74
N TYR A 219 20.16 -1.54 13.93
CA TYR A 219 21.25 -1.29 14.88
C TYR A 219 22.63 -1.65 14.30
N GLN A 220 22.81 -2.86 13.78
CA GLN A 220 24.10 -3.34 13.27
C GLN A 220 24.55 -2.62 11.99
N ARG A 221 23.60 -2.21 11.13
CA ARG A 221 23.90 -1.59 9.84
C ARG A 221 24.15 -0.08 9.97
N VAL A 222 23.55 0.56 10.97
CA VAL A 222 23.65 2.01 11.25
C VAL A 222 24.40 2.27 12.56
N PHE A 223 23.74 2.14 13.71
CA PHE A 223 24.21 2.67 15.00
C PHE A 223 25.46 1.99 15.58
N ALA A 224 25.71 0.72 15.25
CA ALA A 224 26.95 0.02 15.61
C ALA A 224 28.18 0.50 14.83
N LYS A 225 27.98 1.26 13.74
CA LYS A 225 29.04 1.81 12.88
C LYS A 225 29.16 3.33 13.04
N ASP A 226 28.02 4.01 13.13
CA ASP A 226 27.90 5.43 13.48
C ASP A 226 26.92 5.60 14.66
N PRO A 227 27.41 5.61 15.91
CA PRO A 227 26.58 5.87 17.09
C PRO A 227 25.97 7.28 17.14
N SER A 228 26.40 8.20 16.27
CA SER A 228 25.88 9.57 16.15
C SER A 228 24.79 9.71 15.07
N ALA A 229 24.54 8.64 14.31
CA ALA A 229 23.71 8.61 13.12
C ALA A 229 22.31 9.22 13.31
N ARG A 230 21.79 9.73 12.20
CA ARG A 230 20.39 10.15 12.06
C ARG A 230 19.74 9.30 10.98
N LEU A 231 18.74 8.53 11.38
CA LEU A 231 18.07 7.48 10.61
C LEU A 231 16.60 7.84 10.35
N PHE A 232 16.19 7.78 9.09
CA PHE A 232 14.79 7.79 8.68
C PHE A 232 14.37 6.38 8.27
N VAL A 233 13.24 5.88 8.78
CA VAL A 233 12.69 4.55 8.51
C VAL A 233 11.29 4.67 7.90
N HIS A 234 11.04 3.89 6.86
CA HIS A 234 9.75 3.70 6.20
C HIS A 234 9.35 2.22 6.31
N ALA A 235 8.19 1.94 6.94
CA ALA A 235 7.79 0.60 7.39
C ALA A 235 6.29 0.35 7.26
N GLY A 236 5.84 -0.90 7.19
CA GLY A 236 4.43 -1.26 7.24
C GLY A 236 3.76 -0.95 8.58
N PHE A 237 2.54 -0.41 8.52
CA PHE A 237 1.55 -0.35 9.60
C PHE A 237 2.12 -0.16 11.03
N ALA A 238 2.22 -1.24 11.81
CA ALA A 238 2.44 -1.18 13.25
C ALA A 238 3.90 -1.29 13.69
N HIS A 239 4.86 -1.49 12.78
CA HIS A 239 6.28 -1.59 13.12
C HIS A 239 6.82 -0.32 13.81
N ILE A 240 6.21 0.83 13.52
CA ILE A 240 6.57 2.12 14.15
C ILE A 240 6.04 2.30 15.58
N ASP A 241 5.22 1.39 16.10
CA ASP A 241 4.48 1.60 17.35
C ASP A 241 5.39 1.51 18.58
N LYS A 242 5.25 2.50 19.47
CA LYS A 242 6.00 2.60 20.73
C LYS A 242 5.30 1.91 21.91
N ALA A 243 4.24 1.15 21.62
CA ALA A 243 3.47 0.37 22.57
C ALA A 243 2.92 -0.92 21.94
N LYS A 244 2.70 -1.94 22.77
CA LYS A 244 1.97 -3.17 22.40
C LYS A 244 0.52 -2.85 22.06
N GLY A 245 -0.06 -3.56 21.09
CA GLY A 245 -1.44 -3.34 20.67
C GLY A 245 -1.73 -3.90 19.29
N ARG A 246 -1.33 -3.17 18.23
CA ARG A 246 -1.61 -3.56 16.83
C ARG A 246 -0.93 -4.87 16.40
N LEU A 247 0.27 -5.17 16.92
CA LEU A 247 0.93 -6.47 16.81
C LEU A 247 0.58 -7.43 17.98
N GLY A 248 -0.56 -7.23 18.62
CA GLY A 248 -0.98 -7.99 19.80
C GLY A 248 -0.04 -7.76 20.99
N LYS A 249 0.63 -8.84 21.45
CA LYS A 249 1.52 -8.83 22.62
C LYS A 249 3.01 -8.59 22.27
N VAL A 250 3.32 -8.56 20.97
CA VAL A 250 4.69 -8.39 20.45
C VAL A 250 5.20 -6.98 20.70
N GLU A 251 6.50 -6.82 20.91
CA GLU A 251 7.18 -5.52 21.03
C GLU A 251 7.62 -5.06 19.63
N PRO A 252 6.99 -4.00 19.06
CA PRO A 252 7.25 -3.60 17.68
C PRO A 252 8.69 -3.13 17.46
N LEU A 253 9.12 -3.10 16.20
CA LEU A 253 10.42 -2.59 15.74
C LEU A 253 10.83 -1.29 16.44
N ALA A 254 9.93 -0.29 16.59
CA ALA A 254 10.25 0.96 17.26
C ALA A 254 10.59 0.80 18.76
N MET A 255 9.90 -0.08 19.49
CA MET A 255 10.26 -0.43 20.87
C MET A 255 11.62 -1.13 20.92
N ARG A 256 11.82 -2.15 20.09
CA ARG A 256 13.07 -2.94 20.02
C ARG A 256 14.27 -2.07 19.62
N LEU A 257 14.10 -1.15 18.68
CA LEU A 257 15.16 -0.25 18.23
C LEU A 257 15.50 0.80 19.29
N ARG A 258 14.52 1.28 20.06
CA ARG A 258 14.75 2.13 21.24
C ARG A 258 15.56 1.41 22.31
N GLU A 259 15.26 0.14 22.59
CA GLU A 259 16.02 -0.68 23.54
C GLU A 259 17.49 -0.84 23.13
N LEU A 260 17.75 -1.09 21.84
CA LEU A 260 19.10 -1.28 21.30
C LEU A 260 19.92 0.02 21.20
N THR A 261 19.28 1.16 20.92
CA THR A 261 19.97 2.44 20.65
C THR A 261 19.97 3.43 21.82
N GLY A 262 19.03 3.30 22.75
CA GLY A 262 18.74 4.33 23.75
C GLY A 262 18.07 5.60 23.21
N PHE A 263 17.80 5.69 21.90
CA PHE A 263 17.15 6.84 21.27
C PHE A 263 15.63 6.64 21.20
N GLU A 264 14.89 7.67 21.62
CA GLU A 264 13.42 7.73 21.44
C GLU A 264 13.08 8.01 19.96
N PRO A 265 12.34 7.13 19.25
CA PRO A 265 11.90 7.39 17.89
C PRO A 265 10.84 8.49 17.83
N LEU A 266 10.85 9.27 16.76
CA LEU A 266 9.66 9.99 16.31
C LEU A 266 8.81 9.03 15.47
N SER A 267 7.65 8.62 15.97
CA SER A 267 6.74 7.72 15.24
C SER A 267 5.55 8.50 14.67
N ILE A 268 5.36 8.42 13.36
CA ILE A 268 4.33 9.13 12.59
C ILE A 268 3.36 8.12 11.98
N ASP A 269 2.13 8.07 12.47
CA ASP A 269 1.08 7.25 11.88
C ASP A 269 0.32 8.01 10.79
N GLN A 270 0.21 7.41 9.61
CA GLN A 270 -0.64 7.83 8.50
C GLN A 270 -1.52 6.68 7.97
N THR A 271 -1.68 5.60 8.73
CA THR A 271 -2.52 4.44 8.34
C THR A 271 -3.91 4.47 9.00
N GLN A 272 -4.06 5.20 10.12
CA GLN A 272 -5.29 5.30 10.90
C GLN A 272 -6.34 6.25 10.29
N PHE A 273 -5.93 7.26 9.52
CA PHE A 273 -6.80 8.31 8.95
C PHE A 273 -6.55 8.50 7.46
N ARG A 274 -7.06 7.54 6.67
CA ARG A 274 -6.97 7.51 5.21
C ARG A 274 -8.28 7.00 4.61
N ASP A 275 -8.52 7.32 3.35
CA ASP A 275 -9.70 6.86 2.65
C ASP A 275 -9.58 5.36 2.33
N VAL A 276 -10.54 4.59 2.85
CA VAL A 276 -10.67 3.15 2.63
C VAL A 276 -12.01 2.80 1.99
N ASN A 277 -12.73 3.79 1.45
CA ASN A 277 -14.09 3.67 0.93
C ASN A 277 -15.02 2.98 1.96
N SER A 278 -14.98 3.43 3.22
CA SER A 278 -15.63 2.77 4.36
C SER A 278 -17.17 2.75 4.30
N GLY A 279 -17.76 3.55 3.41
CA GLY A 279 -19.19 3.81 3.32
C GLY A 279 -19.79 4.49 4.56
N ASN A 280 -18.93 4.98 5.47
CA ASN A 280 -19.33 5.52 6.77
C ASN A 280 -18.87 6.97 6.94
N GLU A 281 -19.61 7.90 6.35
CA GLU A 281 -19.43 9.35 6.46
C GLU A 281 -19.44 9.90 7.91
N LEU A 282 -19.83 9.06 8.88
CA LEU A 282 -19.84 9.39 10.31
C LEU A 282 -18.61 8.85 11.07
N ASP A 283 -17.68 8.15 10.41
CA ASP A 283 -16.44 7.71 11.05
C ASP A 283 -15.50 8.89 11.37
N ALA A 284 -14.45 8.61 12.15
CA ALA A 284 -13.55 9.65 12.62
C ALA A 284 -12.78 10.33 11.48
N TYR A 285 -12.53 9.63 10.38
CA TYR A 285 -11.79 10.13 9.22
C TYR A 285 -12.63 11.12 8.41
N HIS A 286 -13.87 10.77 8.06
CA HIS A 286 -14.77 11.64 7.30
C HIS A 286 -15.11 12.93 8.05
N GLN A 287 -15.24 12.86 9.38
CA GLN A 287 -15.35 14.06 10.22
C GLN A 287 -14.10 14.95 10.16
N LEU A 288 -12.89 14.37 10.19
CA LEU A 288 -11.63 15.11 10.11
C LEU A 288 -11.42 15.75 8.73
N THR A 289 -11.70 15.03 7.64
CA THR A 289 -11.59 15.58 6.28
C THR A 289 -12.63 16.68 6.04
N THR A 290 -13.85 16.55 6.56
CA THR A 290 -14.87 17.61 6.53
C THR A 290 -14.44 18.86 7.30
N ASN A 291 -13.91 18.69 8.52
CA ASN A 291 -13.55 19.80 9.42
C ASN A 291 -12.27 20.54 9.01
N PHE A 292 -11.30 19.87 8.39
CA PHE A 292 -9.97 20.42 8.08
C PHE A 292 -9.63 20.49 6.59
N GLN A 293 -10.40 19.82 5.72
CA GLN A 293 -10.31 19.86 4.25
C GLN A 293 -8.88 19.68 3.68
N PRO A 294 -8.14 18.64 4.10
CA PRO A 294 -6.77 18.40 3.68
C PRO A 294 -6.64 18.28 2.14
N LYS A 295 -5.56 18.83 1.59
CA LYS A 295 -5.21 18.79 0.15
C LYS A 295 -3.85 18.12 -0.11
N LEU A 296 -3.12 17.82 0.95
CA LEU A 296 -1.87 17.08 1.04
C LEU A 296 -1.90 16.32 2.39
N PRO A 297 -1.03 15.32 2.62
CA PRO A 297 -0.85 14.73 3.94
C PRO A 297 -0.72 15.81 5.03
N THR A 298 -1.63 15.78 6.00
CA THR A 298 -1.89 16.90 6.92
C THR A 298 -1.72 16.46 8.37
N VAL A 299 -0.98 17.24 9.17
CA VAL A 299 -0.93 17.10 10.62
C VAL A 299 -1.79 18.18 11.27
N LEU A 300 -2.44 17.85 12.37
CA LEU A 300 -3.11 18.84 13.22
C LEU A 300 -2.16 19.31 14.32
N VAL A 301 -2.07 20.62 14.53
CA VAL A 301 -1.25 21.24 15.59
C VAL A 301 -2.16 22.09 16.49
N ASN A 302 -2.01 21.95 17.80
CA ASN A 302 -2.80 22.73 18.76
C ASN A 302 -2.41 24.22 18.67
N ARG A 303 -3.40 25.10 18.61
CA ARG A 303 -3.22 26.55 18.43
C ARG A 303 -2.57 27.24 19.64
N THR A 304 -2.72 26.67 20.84
CA THR A 304 -2.24 27.25 22.11
C THR A 304 -0.88 26.69 22.51
N SER A 305 -0.70 25.37 22.50
CA SER A 305 0.56 24.72 22.92
C SER A 305 1.58 24.53 21.80
N GLY A 306 1.15 24.61 20.53
CA GLY A 306 1.99 24.28 19.37
C GLY A 306 2.34 22.79 19.24
N THR A 307 1.76 21.91 20.06
CA THR A 307 2.03 20.46 20.00
C THR A 307 1.27 19.79 18.85
N PRO A 308 1.85 18.79 18.17
CA PRO A 308 1.13 17.97 17.20
C PRO A 308 0.02 17.16 17.88
N TRP A 309 -0.94 16.72 17.08
CA TRP A 309 -1.97 15.77 17.48
C TRP A 309 -1.50 14.32 17.28
N SER A 310 -1.92 13.45 18.19
CA SER A 310 -1.84 11.99 18.06
C SER A 310 -3.15 11.41 18.57
N ALA A 311 -3.76 10.52 17.80
CA ALA A 311 -5.00 9.83 18.15
C ALA A 311 -4.82 8.76 19.24
N ILE A 312 -3.60 8.22 19.39
CA ILE A 312 -3.23 7.32 20.48
C ILE A 312 -1.89 7.79 21.07
N PRO A 313 -1.91 8.84 21.94
CA PRO A 313 -0.71 9.36 22.57
C PRO A 313 0.06 8.27 23.33
N GLY A 314 1.35 8.14 23.03
CA GLY A 314 2.23 7.10 23.59
C GLY A 314 2.42 5.88 22.69
N GLN A 315 1.50 5.58 21.76
CA GLN A 315 1.73 4.58 20.70
C GLN A 315 2.47 5.20 19.51
N TYR A 316 2.10 6.42 19.12
CA TYR A 316 2.82 7.25 18.14
C TYR A 316 2.77 8.73 18.53
N ASP A 317 3.75 9.52 18.07
CA ASP A 317 3.89 10.94 18.40
C ASP A 317 2.99 11.85 17.57
N VAL A 318 2.64 11.41 16.36
CA VAL A 318 1.90 12.20 15.36
C VAL A 318 0.87 11.31 14.66
N SER A 319 -0.34 11.83 14.46
CA SER A 319 -1.32 11.30 13.49
C SER A 319 -1.45 12.24 12.29
N VAL A 320 -1.37 11.66 11.10
CA VAL A 320 -1.53 12.33 9.81
C VAL A 320 -2.90 11.98 9.25
N ILE A 321 -3.58 12.98 8.70
CA ILE A 321 -4.79 12.81 7.89
C ILE A 321 -4.33 12.81 6.43
N VAL A 322 -4.51 11.67 5.76
CA VAL A 322 -4.31 11.52 4.32
C VAL A 322 -5.53 12.14 3.60
N PRO A 323 -5.36 12.89 2.50
CA PRO A 323 -6.47 13.49 1.75
C PRO A 323 -7.58 12.50 1.35
N LEU A 324 -8.81 13.00 1.22
CA LEU A 324 -9.94 12.21 0.70
C LEU A 324 -9.75 11.96 -0.80
N GLU A 325 -9.84 10.71 -1.26
CA GLU A 325 -9.55 10.36 -2.64
C GLU A 325 -10.84 10.38 -3.48
N ALA A 326 -11.09 11.52 -4.12
CA ALA A 326 -12.33 11.76 -4.88
C ALA A 326 -12.62 10.73 -5.99
N SER A 327 -11.62 10.03 -6.53
CA SER A 327 -11.83 8.96 -7.52
C SER A 327 -12.36 7.65 -6.92
N LEU A 328 -12.42 7.52 -5.59
CA LEU A 328 -13.09 6.39 -4.93
C LEU A 328 -14.63 6.47 -5.01
N GLY A 329 -15.24 7.66 -5.14
CA GLY A 329 -16.69 7.84 -5.01
C GLY A 329 -17.41 8.69 -6.07
N ASP A 330 -18.37 8.07 -6.78
CA ASP A 330 -19.68 8.67 -7.15
C ASP A 330 -20.75 7.56 -7.20
N ALA A 331 -20.74 6.73 -6.16
CA ALA A 331 -21.33 5.40 -6.18
C ALA A 331 -22.84 5.39 -5.94
N LYS A 332 -23.58 4.73 -6.83
CA LYS A 332 -25.06 4.60 -6.74
C LYS A 332 -25.53 3.35 -5.99
N GLN A 333 -24.60 2.55 -5.46
CA GLN A 333 -24.91 1.30 -4.77
C GLN A 333 -23.88 0.99 -3.68
N LEU A 334 -24.36 0.85 -2.44
CA LEU A 334 -23.59 0.23 -1.36
C LEU A 334 -23.57 -1.28 -1.60
N VAL A 335 -22.38 -1.88 -1.64
CA VAL A 335 -22.21 -3.34 -1.61
C VAL A 335 -21.67 -3.73 -0.24
N PRO A 336 -22.39 -4.56 0.52
CA PRO A 336 -21.91 -4.95 1.83
C PRO A 336 -20.78 -5.97 1.67
N ALA A 337 -19.68 -5.84 2.42
CA ALA A 337 -18.42 -6.55 2.15
C ALA A 337 -18.50 -8.09 2.18
N TRP A 338 -19.59 -8.65 2.74
CA TRP A 338 -19.90 -10.08 2.64
C TRP A 338 -20.22 -10.54 1.22
N GLN A 339 -20.81 -9.68 0.38
CA GLN A 339 -21.31 -10.09 -0.94
C GLN A 339 -20.21 -10.18 -2.01
N THR A 340 -19.06 -9.53 -1.80
CA THR A 340 -17.86 -9.71 -2.63
C THR A 340 -17.06 -10.94 -2.17
N PHE A 341 -16.66 -10.99 -0.89
CA PHE A 341 -15.70 -12.00 -0.41
C PHE A 341 -15.91 -12.50 1.05
N GLY A 342 -17.06 -12.26 1.68
CA GLY A 342 -17.44 -12.93 2.93
C GLY A 342 -16.97 -12.29 4.25
N MET A 343 -16.54 -11.02 4.26
CA MET A 343 -16.22 -10.32 5.51
C MET A 343 -17.48 -9.89 6.30
N ILE A 344 -17.40 -9.90 7.64
CA ILE A 344 -18.49 -9.45 8.51
C ILE A 344 -18.31 -7.96 8.86
N GLY A 345 -19.33 -7.14 8.58
CA GLY A 345 -19.64 -5.96 9.41
C GLY A 345 -19.60 -4.57 8.76
N ILE A 346 -19.05 -4.40 7.55
CA ILE A 346 -18.90 -3.07 6.91
C ILE A 346 -19.47 -3.09 5.49
N SER A 347 -20.03 -1.96 5.05
CA SER A 347 -20.58 -1.76 3.70
C SER A 347 -19.78 -0.72 2.94
N VAL A 348 -19.20 -1.10 1.81
CA VAL A 348 -18.35 -0.24 0.99
C VAL A 348 -19.10 0.23 -0.26
N GLN A 349 -18.68 1.34 -0.86
CA GLN A 349 -19.34 1.84 -2.06
C GLN A 349 -18.84 1.10 -3.32
N ALA A 350 -19.76 0.63 -4.18
CA ALA A 350 -19.40 0.00 -5.45
C ALA A 350 -18.87 1.04 -6.47
N PRO A 351 -17.89 0.69 -7.32
CA PRO A 351 -17.33 1.64 -8.28
C PRO A 351 -18.39 2.16 -9.26
N ALA A 352 -18.33 3.46 -9.54
CA ALA A 352 -19.14 4.12 -10.57
C ALA A 352 -18.22 4.87 -11.54
N GLY A 353 -18.46 4.66 -12.84
CA GLY A 353 -17.62 5.20 -13.91
C GLY A 353 -16.46 4.28 -14.31
N PRO A 354 -15.70 4.67 -15.36
CA PRO A 354 -14.44 4.00 -15.72
C PRO A 354 -13.38 4.19 -14.61
N PRO A 355 -12.33 3.34 -14.57
CA PRO A 355 -11.26 3.48 -13.58
C PRO A 355 -10.52 4.81 -13.75
N LEU A 356 -10.88 5.77 -12.89
CA LEU A 356 -10.15 7.01 -12.70
C LEU A 356 -8.85 6.69 -11.94
N ARG A 357 -7.76 7.35 -12.32
CA ARG A 357 -6.49 7.32 -11.58
C ARG A 357 -6.60 8.28 -10.38
N PRO A 358 -6.06 7.93 -9.20
CA PRO A 358 -6.14 8.77 -8.00
C PRO A 358 -5.68 10.23 -8.17
N GLY A 359 -6.36 11.13 -7.47
CA GLY A 359 -6.09 12.57 -7.46
C GLY A 359 -4.79 12.96 -6.76
N TRP A 360 -4.18 12.08 -5.97
CA TRP A 360 -2.84 12.28 -5.36
C TRP A 360 -1.67 12.04 -6.32
N LEU A 361 -1.85 11.28 -7.42
CA LEU A 361 -0.76 10.92 -8.34
C LEU A 361 0.04 12.11 -8.93
N PRO A 362 -0.53 13.32 -9.15
CA PRO A 362 0.22 14.52 -9.50
C PRO A 362 1.22 15.04 -8.46
N LEU A 363 1.21 14.56 -7.22
CA LEU A 363 2.06 15.04 -6.11
C LEU A 363 2.02 16.57 -5.93
N GLY A 364 0.82 17.14 -5.87
CA GLY A 364 0.60 18.59 -5.82
C GLY A 364 0.96 19.36 -7.10
N GLY A 365 1.13 18.66 -8.22
CA GLY A 365 1.50 19.23 -9.53
C GLY A 365 2.95 19.01 -9.95
N GLN A 366 3.73 18.21 -9.22
CA GLN A 366 5.10 17.84 -9.59
C GLN A 366 5.17 16.73 -10.66
N ARG A 367 4.10 15.93 -10.79
CA ARG A 367 3.94 14.91 -11.84
C ARG A 367 2.83 15.33 -12.80
N HIS A 368 3.14 15.35 -14.09
CA HIS A 368 2.24 15.74 -15.18
C HIS A 368 1.58 14.51 -15.81
N ALA A 369 0.32 14.68 -16.25
CA ALA A 369 -0.46 13.62 -16.87
C ALA A 369 -0.03 13.37 -18.32
N LEU A 370 0.41 12.14 -18.61
CA LEU A 370 0.70 11.61 -19.93
C LEU A 370 -0.42 10.63 -20.35
N PRO A 371 -1.31 11.00 -21.28
CA PRO A 371 -2.39 10.12 -21.75
C PRO A 371 -1.84 8.85 -22.41
N ILE A 372 -2.44 7.70 -22.06
CA ILE A 372 -2.15 6.39 -22.66
C ILE A 372 -3.45 5.64 -23.00
N ASP A 373 -3.40 4.87 -24.09
CA ASP A 373 -4.54 4.14 -24.64
C ASP A 373 -4.20 2.67 -24.90
N SER A 374 -5.10 1.79 -24.44
CA SER A 374 -5.04 0.35 -24.67
C SER A 374 -5.12 -0.05 -26.15
N ALA A 375 -5.87 0.65 -26.99
CA ALA A 375 -6.12 0.25 -28.38
C ALA A 375 -4.88 0.46 -29.28
N THR A 376 -4.05 1.44 -28.95
CA THR A 376 -2.75 1.72 -29.59
C THR A 376 -1.60 0.95 -28.95
N LEU A 377 -1.49 0.91 -27.63
CA LEU A 377 -0.31 0.36 -26.95
C LEU A 377 -0.39 -1.15 -26.67
N CYS A 378 -1.56 -1.71 -26.36
CA CYS A 378 -1.68 -3.11 -25.95
C CYS A 378 -1.92 -4.07 -27.14
N ALA A 379 -1.85 -3.61 -28.39
CA ALA A 379 -1.93 -4.45 -29.60
C ALA A 379 -3.16 -5.40 -29.68
N LYS A 380 -4.26 -5.07 -28.98
CA LYS A 380 -5.47 -5.91 -28.74
C LYS A 380 -5.29 -7.11 -27.80
N THR A 381 -4.12 -7.27 -27.19
CA THR A 381 -3.88 -8.22 -26.09
C THR A 381 -4.33 -7.59 -24.78
N LEU A 382 -5.18 -8.28 -24.03
CA LEU A 382 -5.57 -7.91 -22.67
C LEU A 382 -5.59 -9.17 -21.77
N PRO A 383 -5.21 -9.08 -20.48
CA PRO A 383 -4.74 -7.86 -19.82
C PRO A 383 -3.32 -7.46 -20.24
N CYS A 384 -2.97 -6.20 -20.03
CA CYS A 384 -1.73 -5.58 -20.51
C CYS A 384 -1.27 -4.50 -19.52
N VAL A 385 0.01 -4.51 -19.13
CA VAL A 385 0.62 -3.42 -18.35
C VAL A 385 1.23 -2.41 -19.32
N VAL A 386 1.03 -1.11 -19.06
CA VAL A 386 1.79 -0.03 -19.69
C VAL A 386 2.62 0.67 -18.61
N GLU A 387 3.92 0.73 -18.83
CA GLU A 387 4.91 1.27 -17.90
C GLU A 387 5.71 2.40 -18.54
N ALA A 388 6.07 3.40 -17.74
CA ALA A 388 7.04 4.42 -18.10
C ALA A 388 8.34 4.22 -17.30
N HIS A 389 9.43 3.96 -17.99
CA HIS A 389 10.78 3.87 -17.42
C HIS A 389 11.56 5.14 -17.76
N TYR A 390 12.33 5.71 -16.82
CA TYR A 390 13.21 6.86 -17.11
C TYR A 390 14.14 6.52 -18.28
N ALA A 391 14.39 7.44 -19.21
CA ALA A 391 15.09 7.09 -20.46
C ALA A 391 16.53 6.57 -20.27
N SER A 392 17.19 6.91 -19.16
CA SER A 392 18.50 6.40 -18.74
C SER A 392 18.48 5.03 -18.06
N GLU A 393 17.30 4.48 -17.74
CA GLU A 393 17.13 3.25 -16.98
C GLU A 393 16.61 2.10 -17.89
N PRO A 394 17.02 0.83 -17.64
CA PRO A 394 16.59 -0.33 -18.40
C PRO A 394 15.22 -0.87 -17.95
N ASP A 395 14.55 -1.69 -18.78
CA ASP A 395 13.22 -2.29 -18.52
C ASP A 395 13.12 -3.18 -17.25
N LYS A 396 14.24 -3.43 -16.56
CA LYS A 396 14.30 -4.14 -15.27
C LYS A 396 14.23 -3.20 -14.05
N ALA A 397 14.28 -1.88 -14.26
CA ALA A 397 14.09 -0.90 -13.22
C ALA A 397 12.61 -0.86 -12.78
N ILE A 398 12.34 -0.29 -11.61
CA ILE A 398 10.95 -0.06 -11.20
C ILE A 398 10.37 1.07 -12.05
N ALA A 399 9.18 0.92 -12.63
CA ALA A 399 8.60 1.97 -13.46
C ALA A 399 8.41 3.29 -12.66
N ALA A 400 8.60 4.44 -13.30
CA ALA A 400 8.32 5.76 -12.74
C ALA A 400 6.81 6.08 -12.71
N ASP A 401 6.05 5.39 -13.56
CA ASP A 401 4.63 5.12 -13.35
C ASP A 401 4.19 3.89 -14.16
N ARG A 402 3.12 3.22 -13.73
CA ARG A 402 2.50 2.11 -14.47
C ARG A 402 0.99 2.05 -14.28
N TYR A 403 0.32 1.41 -15.23
CA TYR A 403 -1.10 1.09 -15.16
C TYR A 403 -1.41 -0.20 -15.93
N THR A 404 -2.41 -0.97 -15.47
CA THR A 404 -2.82 -2.22 -16.08
C THR A 404 -4.19 -2.12 -16.74
N PHE A 405 -4.24 -2.25 -18.06
CA PHE A 405 -5.50 -2.42 -18.79
C PHE A 405 -5.99 -3.86 -18.64
N VAL A 406 -7.03 -4.06 -17.84
CA VAL A 406 -7.83 -5.31 -17.80
C VAL A 406 -9.01 -5.29 -18.79
N GLN A 407 -9.37 -4.09 -19.27
CA GLN A 407 -10.41 -3.84 -20.27
C GLN A 407 -9.96 -2.68 -21.19
N PRO A 408 -10.53 -2.54 -22.41
CA PRO A 408 -10.22 -1.41 -23.28
C PRO A 408 -10.59 -0.07 -22.63
N GLY A 409 -9.68 0.91 -22.72
CA GLY A 409 -9.88 2.24 -22.16
C GLY A 409 -8.69 3.18 -22.42
N ASN A 410 -8.84 4.41 -21.92
CA ASN A 410 -7.84 5.46 -21.91
C ASN A 410 -7.62 5.89 -20.45
N VAL A 411 -6.38 6.11 -20.03
CA VAL A 411 -6.03 6.69 -18.72
C VAL A 411 -4.84 7.64 -18.88
N ALA A 412 -4.29 8.14 -17.77
CA ALA A 412 -2.99 8.82 -17.75
C ALA A 412 -2.00 8.11 -16.83
N LEU A 413 -0.73 8.06 -17.28
CA LEU A 413 0.40 7.97 -16.38
C LEU A 413 0.72 9.37 -15.82
N TYR A 414 1.31 9.46 -14.65
CA TYR A 414 1.73 10.69 -13.99
C TYR A 414 3.24 10.65 -13.80
N LEU A 415 3.96 11.59 -14.42
CA LEU A 415 5.41 11.53 -14.54
C LEU A 415 6.02 12.90 -14.25
N PHE A 416 7.21 12.93 -13.65
CA PHE A 416 7.97 14.18 -13.54
C PHE A 416 8.38 14.67 -14.93
N PRO A 417 8.67 15.96 -15.14
CA PRO A 417 9.18 16.44 -16.43
C PRO A 417 10.48 15.74 -16.87
N GLY A 418 10.55 15.35 -18.14
CA GLY A 418 11.73 14.73 -18.75
C GLY A 418 11.44 13.56 -19.72
N PRO A 419 12.51 12.87 -20.19
CA PRO A 419 12.43 11.80 -21.17
C PRO A 419 12.14 10.42 -20.56
N TYR A 420 11.19 9.69 -21.14
CA TYR A 420 10.81 8.33 -20.74
C TYR A 420 10.73 7.37 -21.93
N ARG A 421 10.93 6.08 -21.63
CA ARG A 421 10.64 4.96 -22.51
C ARG A 421 9.37 4.27 -22.00
N LEU A 422 8.32 4.32 -22.79
CA LEU A 422 7.11 3.54 -22.53
C LEU A 422 7.28 2.11 -23.04
N ARG A 423 6.79 1.14 -22.26
CA ARG A 423 6.72 -0.27 -22.62
C ARG A 423 5.33 -0.81 -22.29
N ALA A 424 4.68 -1.44 -23.26
CA ALA A 424 3.45 -2.20 -23.06
C ALA A 424 3.78 -3.70 -23.10
N TRP A 425 3.24 -4.50 -22.17
CA TRP A 425 3.55 -5.94 -22.10
C TRP A 425 2.42 -6.82 -21.53
N ASP A 426 2.43 -8.12 -21.87
CA ASP A 426 1.37 -9.10 -21.58
C ASP A 426 1.62 -9.99 -20.35
N ALA A 427 0.65 -10.82 -19.95
CA ALA A 427 0.80 -11.74 -18.82
C ALA A 427 1.88 -12.83 -18.97
N GLN A 428 2.57 -12.91 -20.13
CA GLN A 428 3.75 -13.76 -20.35
C GLN A 428 5.06 -12.95 -20.31
N GLY A 429 4.99 -11.62 -20.20
CA GLY A 429 6.12 -10.69 -20.19
C GLY A 429 6.58 -10.23 -21.58
N ASN A 430 5.88 -10.59 -22.65
CA ASN A 430 6.23 -10.18 -24.01
C ASN A 430 5.96 -8.67 -24.19
N THR A 431 6.88 -7.95 -24.83
CA THR A 431 6.64 -6.56 -25.23
C THR A 431 5.65 -6.50 -26.38
N LEU A 432 4.50 -5.85 -26.16
CA LEU A 432 3.44 -5.61 -27.14
C LEU A 432 3.72 -4.36 -27.98
N ALA A 433 4.21 -3.30 -27.33
CA ALA A 433 4.65 -2.05 -27.95
C ALA A 433 5.71 -1.36 -27.09
N ALA A 434 6.50 -0.49 -27.71
CA ALA A 434 7.41 0.42 -27.00
C ALA A 434 7.55 1.74 -27.77
N GLN A 435 7.65 2.86 -27.06
CA GLN A 435 7.88 4.18 -27.65
C GLN A 435 8.64 5.11 -26.69
N THR A 436 9.33 6.12 -27.22
CA THR A 436 9.97 7.17 -26.40
C THR A 436 9.04 8.39 -26.34
N VAL A 437 8.94 9.02 -25.18
CA VAL A 437 8.09 10.19 -24.92
C VAL A 437 8.85 11.24 -24.10
N GLU A 438 8.47 12.50 -24.25
CA GLU A 438 8.96 13.61 -23.43
C GLU A 438 7.78 14.17 -22.62
N VAL A 439 7.98 14.36 -21.32
CA VAL A 439 7.00 14.96 -20.42
C VAL A 439 7.40 16.42 -20.19
N PRO A 440 6.56 17.42 -20.53
CA PRO A 440 6.95 18.82 -20.48
C PRO A 440 7.18 19.32 -19.05
N GLN A 441 7.99 20.38 -18.93
CA GLN A 441 8.16 21.18 -17.70
C GLN A 441 6.94 22.07 -17.42
#